data_AF-A0A0G0SMF7-F1
#
_entry.id   AF-A0A0G0SMF7-F1
#
_cell.length_a   1.000
_cell.length_b   1.000
_cell.length_c   1.000
_cell.angle_alpha   90.00
_cell.angle_beta   90.00
_cell.angle_gamma   90.00
#
_symmetry.space_group_name_H-M   'P 1'
#
loop_
_entity.id
_entity.type
_entity.pdbx_description
1 polymer ?
#
loop_
_entity_poly.entity_id
_entity_poly.type
_entity_poly.pdbx_seq_one_letter_code
_entity_poly.pdbx_strand_id
1 'polypeptide(L)'
;MDIIATQKFLFGSPKKIRAVAYVAKKMKPLEAIAKLPFTGKSAALPLIKVIKTAIANAKNAGISDADLIFKEIQIGQGPSLKRGQPVSRGQWHSIKKRMSHIRVVLTTTSEKGITGSAVKVQSSKLETKKGEKNGTKN
;
A
#
# COMPACT_ATOMS: atom_id res chain seq x y z
N MET A 1 -13.67 -7.63 -12.49
CA MET A 1 -12.48 -7.80 -13.36
C MET A 1 -11.21 -7.65 -12.52
N ASP A 2 -10.24 -8.55 -12.65
CA ASP A 2 -8.97 -8.46 -11.92
C ASP A 2 -7.87 -7.84 -12.80
N ILE A 3 -7.19 -6.81 -12.29
CA ILE A 3 -6.07 -6.14 -12.95
C ILE A 3 -4.79 -6.48 -12.21
N ILE A 4 -3.82 -7.03 -12.93
CA ILE A 4 -2.58 -7.53 -12.36
C ILE A 4 -1.41 -6.64 -12.80
N ALA A 5 -0.53 -6.32 -11.87
CA ALA A 5 0.80 -5.79 -12.15
C ALA A 5 1.86 -6.61 -11.42
N THR A 6 2.95 -6.92 -12.11
CA THR A 6 4.07 -7.68 -11.52
C THR A 6 5.39 -6.98 -11.78
N GLN A 7 6.24 -6.95 -10.76
CA GLN A 7 7.64 -6.53 -10.87
C GLN A 7 8.52 -7.67 -10.38
N LYS A 8 9.42 -8.13 -11.24
CA LYS A 8 10.33 -9.24 -10.93
C LYS A 8 11.77 -8.75 -10.70
N PHE A 9 12.54 -9.56 -9.96
CA PHE A 9 13.98 -9.38 -9.73
C PHE A 9 14.35 -8.04 -9.07
N LEU A 10 13.51 -7.58 -8.13
CA LEU A 10 13.79 -6.36 -7.39
C LEU A 10 14.84 -6.61 -6.31
N PHE A 11 15.88 -5.79 -6.27
CA PHE A 11 16.82 -5.75 -5.16
C PHE A 11 16.13 -5.25 -3.89
N GLY A 12 15.99 -6.13 -2.90
CA GLY A 12 15.29 -5.82 -1.67
C GLY A 12 14.87 -7.08 -0.95
N SER A 13 14.96 -7.06 0.37
CA SER A 13 14.48 -8.18 1.18
C SER A 13 12.94 -8.20 1.17
N PRO A 14 12.32 -9.36 0.86
CA PRO A 14 10.87 -9.52 0.90
C PRO A 14 10.25 -9.07 2.24
N LYS A 15 10.94 -9.33 3.36
CA LYS A 15 10.48 -8.96 4.71
C LYS A 15 10.29 -7.45 4.88
N LYS A 16 11.21 -6.64 4.33
CA LYS A 16 11.14 -5.17 4.41
C LYS A 16 9.96 -4.62 3.59
N ILE A 17 9.71 -5.20 2.41
CA ILE A 17 8.62 -4.77 1.53
C ILE A 17 7.26 -5.22 2.09
N ARG A 18 7.16 -6.44 2.65
CA ARG A 18 5.93 -6.93 3.32
C ARG A 18 5.44 -5.98 4.40
N ALA A 19 6.35 -5.46 5.23
CA ALA A 19 5.98 -4.51 6.27
C ALA A 19 5.27 -3.25 5.73
N VAL A 20 5.63 -2.80 4.53
CA VAL A 20 5.00 -1.65 3.88
C VAL A 20 3.70 -2.06 3.17
N ALA A 21 3.69 -3.24 2.54
CA ALA A 21 2.52 -3.77 1.84
C ALA A 21 1.32 -4.00 2.77
N TYR A 22 1.55 -4.44 4.02
CA TYR A 22 0.47 -4.58 5.01
C TYR A 22 -0.23 -3.24 5.32
N VAL A 23 0.52 -2.14 5.31
CA VAL A 23 -0.05 -0.79 5.49
C VAL A 23 -0.83 -0.39 4.24
N ALA A 24 -0.26 -0.58 3.05
CA ALA A 24 -0.89 -0.23 1.78
C ALA A 24 -2.21 -0.99 1.54
N LYS A 25 -2.28 -2.28 1.91
CA LYS A 25 -3.47 -3.13 1.69
C LYS A 25 -4.74 -2.60 2.37
N LYS A 26 -4.61 -1.82 3.44
CA LYS A 26 -5.75 -1.27 4.20
C LYS A 26 -6.34 0.01 3.58
N MET A 27 -5.73 0.55 2.54
CA MET A 27 -6.07 1.84 1.94
C MET A 27 -6.55 1.66 0.50
N LYS A 28 -7.15 2.70 -0.09
CA LYS A 28 -7.38 2.70 -1.54
C LYS A 28 -6.07 2.85 -2.30
N PRO A 29 -5.97 2.36 -3.56
CA PRO A 29 -4.75 2.47 -4.35
C PRO A 29 -4.21 3.90 -4.51
N LEU A 30 -5.11 4.87 -4.71
CA LEU A 30 -4.75 6.28 -4.84
C LEU A 30 -4.21 6.87 -3.52
N GLU A 31 -4.89 6.57 -2.40
CA GLU A 31 -4.47 6.97 -1.06
C GLU A 31 -3.11 6.36 -0.69
N ALA A 32 -2.89 5.10 -1.06
CA ALA A 32 -1.62 4.42 -0.81
C ALA A 32 -0.46 5.13 -1.54
N ILE A 33 -0.65 5.55 -2.80
CA ILE A 33 0.39 6.31 -3.53
C ILE A 33 0.73 7.61 -2.82
N ALA A 34 -0.27 8.32 -2.28
CA ALA A 34 -0.06 9.58 -1.58
C ALA A 34 0.67 9.37 -0.23
N LYS A 35 0.34 8.31 0.52
CA LYS A 35 0.83 8.11 1.90
C LYS A 35 2.16 7.36 1.99
N LEU A 36 2.40 6.41 1.09
CA LEU A 36 3.60 5.56 1.12
C LEU A 36 4.94 6.32 1.11
N PRO A 37 5.11 7.44 0.38
CA PRO A 37 6.35 8.22 0.40
C PRO A 37 6.75 8.71 1.81
N PHE A 38 5.77 9.01 2.65
CA PHE A 38 5.97 9.59 3.98
C PHE A 38 6.18 8.56 5.09
N THR A 39 6.22 7.27 4.75
CA THR A 39 6.41 6.19 5.73
C THR A 39 7.86 6.04 6.22
N GLY A 40 8.80 6.81 5.67
CA GLY A 40 10.24 6.78 6.04
C GLY A 40 10.96 5.48 5.64
N LYS A 41 10.31 4.58 4.89
CA LYS A 41 10.87 3.29 4.48
C LYS A 41 11.23 3.31 3.00
N SER A 42 12.50 3.08 2.67
CA SER A 42 12.96 2.93 1.28
C SER A 42 12.20 1.84 0.49
N ALA A 43 11.71 0.80 1.19
CA ALA A 43 10.90 -0.26 0.60
C ALA A 43 9.54 0.20 0.04
N ALA A 44 9.11 1.43 0.34
CA ALA A 44 7.90 2.04 -0.24
C ALA A 44 8.07 2.40 -1.72
N LEU A 45 9.25 2.86 -2.13
CA LEU A 45 9.54 3.30 -3.51
C LEU A 45 9.19 2.23 -4.57
N PRO A 46 9.68 0.98 -4.47
CA PRO A 46 9.33 -0.04 -5.44
C PRO A 46 7.85 -0.39 -5.41
N LEU A 47 7.22 -0.40 -4.24
CA LEU A 47 5.80 -0.71 -4.12
C LEU A 47 4.92 0.36 -4.79
N ILE A 48 5.24 1.64 -4.58
CA ILE A 48 4.56 2.77 -5.24
C ILE A 48 4.62 2.61 -6.77
N LYS A 49 5.79 2.25 -7.31
CA LYS A 49 5.95 2.07 -8.76
C LYS A 49 5.02 1.00 -9.30
N VAL A 50 4.91 -0.15 -8.63
CA VAL A 50 4.02 -1.25 -9.06
C VAL A 50 2.54 -0.87 -8.95
N ILE A 51 2.15 -0.17 -7.88
CA ILE A 51 0.77 0.30 -7.72
C ILE A 51 0.40 1.29 -8.82
N LYS A 52 1.31 2.23 -9.16
CA LYS A 52 1.11 3.16 -10.30
C LYS A 52 0.93 2.42 -11.61
N THR A 53 1.72 1.38 -11.88
CA THR A 53 1.56 0.53 -13.07
C THR A 53 0.21 -0.20 -13.06
N ALA A 54 -0.23 -0.72 -11.91
CA ALA A 54 -1.52 -1.39 -11.80
C ALA A 54 -2.70 -0.45 -12.11
N ILE A 55 -2.64 0.79 -11.60
CA ILE A 55 -3.66 1.82 -11.89
C ILE A 55 -3.63 2.19 -13.38
N ALA A 56 -2.44 2.38 -13.97
CA ALA A 56 -2.34 2.66 -15.41
C ALA A 56 -2.94 1.53 -16.26
N ASN A 57 -2.71 0.27 -15.88
CA ASN A 57 -3.33 -0.87 -16.55
C ASN A 57 -4.86 -0.87 -16.40
N ALA A 58 -5.38 -0.47 -15.24
CA ALA A 58 -6.82 -0.34 -15.02
C ALA A 58 -7.43 0.78 -15.87
N LYS A 59 -6.75 1.93 -15.99
CA LYS A 59 -7.14 3.02 -16.89
C LYS A 59 -7.22 2.56 -18.35
N ASN A 60 -6.22 1.82 -18.80
CA ASN A 60 -6.21 1.27 -20.16
C ASN A 60 -7.35 0.27 -20.40
N ALA A 61 -7.84 -0.39 -19.34
CA ALA A 61 -9.01 -1.25 -19.39
C ALA A 61 -10.35 -0.50 -19.24
N GLY A 62 -10.34 0.85 -19.21
CA GLY A 62 -11.54 1.69 -19.10
C GLY A 62 -12.13 1.79 -17.68
N ILE A 63 -11.38 1.40 -16.66
CA ILE A 63 -11.84 1.40 -15.27
C ILE A 63 -11.43 2.72 -14.58
N SER A 64 -12.35 3.31 -13.83
CA SER A 64 -12.11 4.51 -13.03
C SER A 64 -11.21 4.23 -11.82
N ASP A 65 -10.31 5.16 -11.52
CA ASP A 65 -9.39 5.08 -10.38
C ASP A 65 -10.11 4.99 -9.03
N ALA A 66 -11.30 5.60 -8.93
CA ALA A 66 -12.05 5.73 -7.69
C ALA A 66 -12.63 4.39 -7.18
N ASP A 67 -12.88 3.46 -8.10
CA ASP A 67 -13.59 2.21 -7.80
C ASP A 67 -12.65 1.03 -7.53
N LEU A 68 -11.34 1.25 -7.65
CA LEU A 68 -10.30 0.25 -7.50
C LEU A 68 -10.02 -0.06 -6.02
N ILE A 69 -9.94 -1.35 -5.70
CA ILE A 69 -9.56 -1.86 -4.38
C ILE A 69 -8.44 -2.90 -4.55
N PHE A 70 -7.55 -2.98 -3.56
CA PHE A 70 -6.57 -4.07 -3.49
C PHE A 70 -7.27 -5.39 -3.13
N LYS A 71 -7.33 -6.32 -4.10
CA LYS A 71 -7.70 -7.71 -3.81
C LYS A 71 -6.55 -8.40 -3.08
N GLU A 72 -5.34 -8.27 -3.63
CA GLU A 72 -4.16 -8.92 -3.08
C GLU A 72 -2.86 -8.16 -3.38
N ILE A 73 -1.93 -8.19 -2.42
CA ILE A 73 -0.56 -7.74 -2.60
C ILE A 73 0.36 -8.88 -2.14
N GLN A 74 0.97 -9.58 -3.09
CA GLN A 74 1.90 -10.67 -2.84
C GLN A 74 3.35 -10.19 -2.97
N ILE A 75 4.18 -10.57 -2.00
CA ILE A 75 5.62 -10.34 -2.03
C ILE A 75 6.33 -11.68 -1.89
N GLY A 76 6.79 -12.18 -3.03
CA GLY A 76 7.55 -13.40 -3.17
C GLY A 76 9.05 -13.18 -2.97
N GLN A 77 9.75 -14.26 -2.65
CA GLN A 77 11.21 -14.28 -2.64
C GLN A 77 11.73 -14.53 -4.05
N GLY A 78 12.75 -13.77 -4.45
CA GLY A 78 13.47 -14.00 -5.71
C GLY A 78 14.82 -14.69 -5.50
N PRO A 79 15.61 -14.84 -6.58
CA PRO A 79 16.96 -15.39 -6.48
C PRO A 79 17.80 -14.56 -5.51
N SER A 80 18.68 -15.24 -4.78
CA SER A 80 19.56 -14.59 -3.81
C SER A 80 21.00 -14.77 -4.25
N LEU A 81 21.71 -13.66 -4.39
CA LEU A 81 23.12 -13.69 -4.74
C LEU A 81 23.94 -14.04 -3.48
N LYS A 82 24.79 -15.05 -3.60
CA LYS A 82 25.79 -15.39 -2.59
C LYS A 82 26.93 -14.38 -2.68
N ARG A 83 27.24 -13.72 -1.56
CA ARG A 83 28.40 -12.86 -1.34
C ARG A 83 29.07 -13.34 -0.05
N GLY A 84 30.28 -12.89 0.22
CA GLY A 84 30.87 -13.10 1.53
C GLY A 84 31.64 -11.88 1.97
N GLN A 85 31.92 -11.87 3.27
CA GLN A 85 32.66 -10.82 3.92
C GLN A 85 33.81 -11.48 4.69
N PRO A 86 35.05 -11.04 4.47
CA PRO A 86 36.20 -11.48 5.27
C PRO A 86 36.06 -10.94 6.70
N VAL A 87 36.41 -11.76 7.68
CA VAL A 87 36.34 -11.44 9.11
C VAL A 87 37.66 -11.85 9.79
N SER A 88 37.83 -11.52 11.07
CA SER A 88 39.01 -11.83 11.88
C SER A 88 39.43 -13.30 11.80
N ARG A 89 40.73 -13.58 11.98
CA ARG A 89 41.31 -14.94 12.00
C ARG A 89 41.06 -15.75 10.72
N GLY A 90 41.05 -15.09 9.56
CA GLY A 90 40.88 -15.77 8.26
C GLY A 90 39.48 -16.35 8.04
N GLN A 91 38.48 -15.93 8.83
CA GLN A 91 37.12 -16.44 8.71
C GLN A 91 36.35 -15.78 7.56
N TRP A 92 35.41 -16.52 6.98
CA TRP A 92 34.56 -16.06 5.88
C TRP A 92 33.08 -16.22 6.22
N HIS A 93 32.37 -15.11 6.38
CA HIS A 93 30.92 -15.14 6.63
C HIS A 93 30.13 -14.94 5.35
N SER A 94 29.08 -15.75 5.17
CA SER A 94 28.20 -15.65 4.00
C SER A 94 27.20 -14.50 4.15
N ILE A 95 27.03 -13.72 3.08
CA ILE A 95 26.01 -12.67 2.96
C ILE A 95 25.11 -13.02 1.79
N LYS A 96 23.78 -13.02 2.02
CA LYS A 96 22.78 -13.22 0.97
C LYS A 96 22.19 -11.88 0.54
N LYS A 97 22.52 -11.42 -0.68
CA LYS A 97 21.84 -10.28 -1.30
C LYS A 97 20.55 -10.78 -1.94
N ARG A 98 19.45 -10.70 -1.17
CA ARG A 98 18.14 -11.23 -1.54
C ARG A 98 17.43 -10.31 -2.54
N MET A 99 16.82 -10.91 -3.56
CA MET A 99 15.84 -10.24 -4.41
C MET A 99 14.41 -10.60 -4.01
N SER A 100 13.44 -9.87 -4.58
CA SER A 100 12.01 -10.06 -4.35
C SER A 100 11.22 -9.89 -5.65
N HIS A 101 10.03 -10.47 -5.65
CA HIS A 101 9.02 -10.29 -6.69
C HIS A 101 7.77 -9.68 -6.05
N ILE A 102 7.22 -8.63 -6.65
CA ILE A 102 5.99 -7.97 -6.18
C ILE A 102 4.89 -8.28 -7.20
N ARG A 103 3.74 -8.73 -6.72
CA ARG A 103 2.51 -8.88 -7.51
C ARG A 103 1.38 -8.12 -6.81
N VAL A 104 0.77 -7.19 -7.52
CA VAL A 104 -0.38 -6.42 -7.05
C VAL A 104 -1.58 -6.82 -7.91
N VAL A 105 -2.69 -7.14 -7.25
CA VAL A 105 -3.98 -7.45 -7.89
C VAL A 105 -5.00 -6.43 -7.43
N LEU A 106 -5.53 -5.65 -8.37
CA LEU A 106 -6.63 -4.72 -8.18
C LEU A 106 -7.93 -5.35 -8.67
N THR A 107 -9.04 -4.98 -8.03
CA THR A 107 -10.38 -5.40 -8.43
C THR A 107 -11.36 -4.23 -8.32
N THR A 108 -12.50 -4.34 -8.99
CA THR A 108 -13.56 -3.33 -9.00
C THR A 108 -14.59 -3.61 -7.91
N THR A 109 -15.14 -2.57 -7.31
CA THR A 109 -16.10 -2.67 -6.20
C THR A 109 -17.53 -3.11 -6.65
N SER A 110 -17.77 -3.24 -7.95
CA SER A 110 -19.09 -3.48 -8.54
C SER A 110 -19.73 -4.85 -8.25
N GLU A 111 -19.04 -5.75 -7.55
CA GLU A 111 -19.59 -7.02 -7.07
C GLU A 111 -19.52 -7.08 -5.55
N LYS A 112 -20.37 -6.31 -4.87
CA LYS A 112 -20.74 -6.60 -3.47
C LYS A 112 -22.08 -7.33 -3.43
N GLY A 113 -22.05 -8.61 -3.76
CA GLY A 113 -22.98 -9.57 -3.18
C GLY A 113 -22.66 -9.73 -1.69
N ILE A 114 -23.55 -9.21 -0.85
CA ILE A 114 -23.90 -9.69 0.51
C ILE A 114 -22.71 -10.05 1.43
N THR A 115 -22.32 -9.09 2.27
CA THR A 115 -22.12 -9.25 3.74
C THR A 115 -21.50 -7.96 4.28
N GLY A 116 -22.20 -7.30 5.21
CA GLY A 116 -21.71 -6.10 5.89
C GLY A 116 -22.49 -4.81 5.65
N SER A 117 -23.80 -4.90 5.39
CA SER A 117 -24.72 -3.79 5.66
C SER A 117 -24.93 -3.65 7.17
N ALA A 118 -23.97 -3.05 7.89
CA ALA A 118 -24.17 -2.49 9.23
C ALA A 118 -22.90 -1.82 9.74
N VAL A 119 -22.66 -0.55 9.38
CA VAL A 119 -22.30 0.53 10.32
C VAL A 119 -22.65 1.85 9.63
N LYS A 120 -23.90 2.28 9.80
CA LYS A 120 -24.33 3.66 9.58
C LYS A 120 -24.22 4.35 10.95
N VAL A 121 -23.02 4.76 11.35
CA VAL A 121 -22.89 5.69 12.48
C VAL A 121 -23.02 7.09 11.90
N GLN A 122 -24.19 7.63 12.19
CA GLN A 122 -24.62 8.98 11.90
C GLN A 122 -23.60 9.96 12.48
N SER A 123 -22.92 10.72 11.63
CA SER A 123 -22.33 11.98 12.05
C SER A 123 -23.47 12.98 12.23
N SER A 124 -24.11 12.92 13.40
CA SER A 124 -25.06 13.91 13.85
C SER A 124 -24.36 15.27 13.92
N LYS A 125 -24.71 16.13 12.97
CA LYS A 125 -24.91 17.57 13.10
C LYS A 125 -24.83 18.06 14.57
N LEU A 126 -23.69 18.62 14.97
CA LEU A 126 -23.61 19.48 16.16
C LEU A 126 -23.67 20.93 15.68
N GLU A 127 -24.91 21.43 15.66
CA GLU A 127 -25.19 22.85 15.78
C GLU A 127 -24.80 23.27 17.20
N THR A 128 -23.72 24.04 17.35
CA THR A 128 -23.64 25.02 18.45
C THR A 128 -23.77 26.40 17.82
N LYS A 129 -25.00 26.93 17.89
CA LYS A 129 -25.25 28.36 17.81
C LYS A 129 -24.39 29.03 18.87
N LYS A 130 -23.36 29.76 18.45
CA LYS A 130 -22.68 30.73 19.30
C LYS A 130 -23.70 31.85 19.51
N GLY A 131 -24.31 31.86 20.70
CA GLY A 131 -25.27 32.88 21.07
C GLY A 131 -24.61 34.24 21.09
N GLU A 132 -25.12 35.15 20.26
CA GLU A 132 -25.13 36.57 20.59
C GLU A 132 -26.01 36.75 21.84
N LYS A 133 -25.42 37.28 22.91
CA LYS A 133 -26.16 38.13 23.84
C LYS A 133 -25.32 39.36 24.15
N ASN A 134 -25.91 40.48 23.75
CA ASN A 134 -25.51 41.84 24.01
C ASN A 134 -25.40 42.11 25.52
N GLY A 135 -24.56 43.08 25.89
CA GLY A 135 -24.13 43.35 27.26
C GLY A 135 -25.20 43.82 28.24
N THR A 136 -24.78 43.94 29.51
CA THR A 136 -25.41 44.85 30.47
C THR A 136 -24.35 45.29 31.50
N LYS A 137 -24.47 46.57 31.87
CA LYS A 137 -23.62 47.37 32.77
C LYS A 137 -23.56 46.81 34.20
N ASN A 138 -22.41 47.00 34.85
CA ASN A 138 -22.23 47.70 36.14
C ASN A 138 -20.74 47.92 36.40
#